data_AF-A0A357FSU9-F1
#
_entry.id   AF-A0A357FSU9-F1
#
_cell.length_a   1.000
_cell.length_b   1.000
_cell.length_c   1.000
_cell.angle_alpha   90.00
_cell.angle_beta   90.00
_cell.angle_gamma   90.00
#
_symmetry.space_group_name_H-M   'P 1'
#
loop_
_entity.id
_entity.type
_entity.pdbx_description
1 polymer ?
#
loop_
_entity_poly.entity_id
_entity_poly.type
_entity_poly.pdbx_seq_one_letter_code
_entity_poly.pdbx_strand_id
1 'polypeptide(L)'
;MEDLQLQPTPNVTRRQLLMRGLHCQCPNCGQAKLFKTRLRIHRYCPKCGMRIERGDGYYLGPLCINYGIAVFTVVLPTLLLGFFGYIAIKLALVIAFTGALLLPLRLYRFSWSCWLMVYYICLPHELHANRTEDCDDLSFEEERRTRTKQ
;
A
#
# COMPACT_ATOMS: atom_id res chain seq x y z
N MET A 1 13.44 23.93 7.26
CA MET A 1 13.29 22.48 7.00
C MET A 1 12.80 22.41 5.56
N GLU A 2 13.69 22.03 4.65
CA GLU A 2 13.54 22.15 3.19
C GLU A 2 12.11 21.90 2.70
N ASP A 3 11.55 22.91 2.04
CA ASP A 3 10.29 22.84 1.32
C ASP A 3 10.32 21.62 0.41
N LEU A 4 9.48 20.63 0.74
CA LEU A 4 9.28 19.42 -0.03
C LEU A 4 8.45 19.78 -1.29
N GLN A 5 9.01 20.64 -2.14
CA GLN A 5 8.40 21.06 -3.40
C GLN A 5 8.18 19.80 -4.25
N LEU A 6 6.91 19.45 -4.44
CA LEU A 6 6.48 18.33 -5.29
C LEU A 6 7.01 18.59 -6.70
N GLN A 7 7.96 17.78 -7.15
CA GLN A 7 8.51 17.95 -8.49
C GLN A 7 7.47 17.53 -9.54
N PRO A 8 7.27 18.32 -10.61
CA PRO A 8 6.37 17.96 -11.69
C PRO A 8 6.90 16.69 -12.37
N THR A 9 6.11 15.62 -12.31
CA THR A 9 6.41 14.32 -12.94
C THR A 9 5.46 14.09 -14.10
N PRO A 10 5.93 13.49 -15.22
CA PRO A 10 5.06 13.18 -16.35
C PRO A 10 3.97 12.19 -15.95
N ASN A 11 2.81 12.28 -16.63
CA ASN A 11 1.68 11.39 -16.45
C ASN A 11 2.10 9.91 -16.47
N VAL A 12 1.69 9.15 -15.46
CA VAL A 12 2.07 7.76 -15.26
C VAL A 12 0.98 6.83 -15.78
N THR A 13 1.35 5.92 -16.68
CA THR A 13 0.43 4.92 -17.23
C THR A 13 0.23 3.74 -16.27
N ARG A 14 -0.94 3.06 -16.33
CA ARG A 14 -1.24 1.86 -15.52
C ARG A 14 -0.18 0.75 -15.61
N ARG A 15 0.44 0.56 -16.79
CA ARG A 15 1.53 -0.41 -16.96
C ARG A 15 2.78 -0.05 -16.16
N GLN A 16 3.10 1.25 -16.08
CA GLN A 16 4.24 1.73 -15.28
C GLN A 16 3.94 1.59 -13.79
N LEU A 17 2.70 1.83 -13.35
CA LEU A 17 2.26 1.57 -11.97
C LEU A 17 2.44 0.10 -11.60
N LEU A 18 2.07 -0.83 -12.49
CA LEU A 18 2.24 -2.26 -12.28
C LEU A 18 3.72 -2.64 -12.11
N MET A 19 4.58 -2.20 -13.04
CA MET A 19 6.04 -2.44 -12.98
C MET A 19 6.66 -1.86 -11.71
N ARG A 20 6.31 -0.63 -11.34
CA ARG A 20 6.81 0.05 -10.13
C ARG A 20 6.33 -0.64 -8.85
N GLY A 21 5.07 -1.09 -8.82
CA GLY A 21 4.49 -1.87 -7.73
C GLY A 21 5.18 -3.21 -7.53
N LEU A 22 5.58 -3.89 -8.61
CA LEU A 22 6.34 -5.13 -8.52
C LEU A 22 7.75 -4.91 -7.96
N HIS A 23 8.39 -3.79 -8.31
CA HIS A 23 9.71 -3.40 -7.81
C HIS A 23 9.72 -2.70 -6.45
N CYS A 24 8.56 -2.55 -5.77
CA CYS A 24 8.43 -1.80 -4.52
C CYS A 24 8.97 -0.36 -4.62
N GLN A 25 8.76 0.28 -5.76
CA GLN A 25 9.17 1.65 -6.07
C GLN A 25 8.02 2.63 -5.86
N CYS A 26 8.34 3.91 -5.75
CA CYS A 26 7.35 4.98 -5.68
C CYS A 26 6.43 4.95 -6.93
N PRO A 27 5.09 4.91 -6.77
CA PRO A 27 4.16 4.86 -7.90
C PRO A 27 4.23 6.14 -8.76
N ASN A 28 4.60 7.28 -8.16
CA ASN A 28 4.67 8.59 -8.82
C ASN A 28 5.92 8.76 -9.67
N CYS A 29 7.11 8.67 -9.06
CA CYS A 29 8.38 8.92 -9.78
C CYS A 29 9.11 7.65 -10.22
N GLY A 30 8.86 6.49 -9.60
CA GLY A 30 9.59 5.23 -9.86
C GLY A 30 11.06 5.19 -9.40
N GLN A 31 11.64 6.30 -8.95
CA GLN A 31 13.08 6.39 -8.68
C GLN A 31 13.50 6.00 -7.24
N ALA A 32 12.60 6.12 -6.27
CA ALA A 32 12.87 5.79 -4.88
C ALA A 32 12.15 4.50 -4.46
N LYS A 33 12.79 3.73 -3.57
CA LYS A 33 12.15 2.59 -2.91
C LYS A 33 11.16 3.08 -1.87
N LEU A 34 10.01 2.42 -1.80
CA LEU A 34 8.93 2.76 -0.87
C LEU A 34 9.36 2.57 0.59
N PHE A 35 10.23 1.60 0.86
CA PHE A 35 10.65 1.21 2.20
C PHE A 35 12.04 1.74 2.56
N LYS A 36 12.16 2.33 3.76
CA LYS A 36 13.43 2.76 4.36
C LYS A 36 14.19 1.59 4.98
N THR A 37 13.46 0.65 5.56
CA THR A 37 14.00 -0.54 6.26
C THR A 37 13.10 -1.75 5.95
N ARG A 38 13.45 -2.96 6.42
CA ARG A 38 12.61 -4.16 6.22
C ARG A 38 11.14 -3.96 6.64
N LEU A 39 10.87 -3.17 7.68
CA LEU A 39 9.53 -2.97 8.24
C LEU A 39 9.09 -1.49 8.32
N ARG A 40 9.91 -0.53 7.87
CA ARG A 40 9.56 0.90 7.89
C ARG A 40 9.33 1.43 6.48
N ILE A 41 8.12 1.95 6.25
CA ILE A 41 7.76 2.69 5.04
C ILE A 41 8.17 4.17 5.19
N HIS A 42 8.46 4.83 4.07
CA HIS A 42 8.65 6.28 4.08
C HIS A 42 7.31 7.00 4.11
N ARG A 43 7.17 8.00 5.00
CA ARG A 43 6.02 8.91 5.01
C ARG A 43 5.92 9.72 3.71
N TYR A 44 7.08 10.15 3.22
CA TYR A 44 7.25 10.94 2.00
C TYR A 44 8.31 10.30 1.10
N CYS A 45 8.10 10.35 -0.20
CA CYS A 45 9.11 9.93 -1.16
C CYS A 45 10.33 10.86 -1.10
N PRO A 46 11.56 10.35 -0.90
CA PRO A 46 12.76 11.19 -0.81
C PRO A 46 13.18 11.83 -2.14
N LYS A 47 12.54 11.48 -3.26
CA LYS A 47 12.83 12.03 -4.59
C LYS A 47 11.78 13.02 -5.07
N CYS A 48 10.51 12.63 -5.05
CA CYS A 48 9.43 13.50 -5.57
C CYS A 48 8.63 14.22 -4.50
N GLY A 49 8.91 13.98 -3.21
CA GLY A 49 8.18 14.61 -2.11
C GLY A 49 6.74 14.13 -1.92
N MET A 50 6.23 13.23 -2.77
CA MET A 50 4.87 12.71 -2.61
C MET A 50 4.67 12.08 -1.23
N ARG A 51 3.60 12.50 -0.54
CA ARG A 51 3.13 11.86 0.69
C ARG A 51 2.56 10.48 0.37
N ILE A 52 3.28 9.44 0.76
CA ILE A 52 2.90 8.03 0.58
C ILE A 52 1.85 7.64 1.63
N GLU A 53 1.98 8.21 2.82
CA GLU A 53 1.12 7.93 3.98
C GLU A 53 0.14 9.09 4.18
N ARG A 54 -1.02 9.01 3.51
CA ARG A 54 -2.03 10.08 3.45
C ARG A 54 -2.93 10.18 4.69
N GLY A 55 -3.03 9.14 5.54
CA GLY A 55 -3.79 9.16 6.80
C GLY A 55 -3.94 7.78 7.45
N ASP A 56 -4.48 7.73 8.66
CA ASP A 56 -4.55 6.52 9.51
C ASP A 56 -5.33 5.35 8.89
N GLY A 57 -6.31 5.64 8.02
CA GLY A 57 -7.10 4.62 7.33
C GLY A 57 -6.34 3.86 6.23
N TYR A 58 -5.25 4.43 5.69
CA TYR A 58 -4.52 3.83 4.57
C TYR A 58 -3.75 2.56 4.98
N TYR A 59 -3.51 2.40 6.29
CA TYR A 59 -2.89 1.22 6.88
C TYR A 59 -3.80 -0.02 6.91
N LEU A 60 -5.13 0.16 6.88
CA LEU A 60 -6.06 -0.97 6.90
C LEU A 60 -5.97 -1.81 5.64
N GLY A 61 -5.75 -1.20 4.47
CA GLY A 61 -5.66 -1.93 3.21
C GLY A 61 -4.55 -2.99 3.17
N PRO A 62 -3.28 -2.61 3.38
CA PRO A 62 -2.17 -3.56 3.48
C PRO A 62 -2.36 -4.57 4.61
N LEU A 63 -3.00 -4.19 5.73
CA LEU A 63 -3.29 -5.11 6.82
C LEU A 63 -4.28 -6.20 6.38
N CYS A 64 -5.39 -5.80 5.75
CA CYS A 64 -6.43 -6.70 5.26
C CYS A 64 -5.89 -7.67 4.20
N ILE A 65 -5.10 -7.18 3.23
CA ILE A 65 -4.47 -8.05 2.23
C ILE A 65 -3.51 -9.05 2.89
N ASN A 66 -2.68 -8.59 3.83
CA ASN A 66 -1.70 -9.44 4.50
C ASN A 66 -2.39 -10.53 5.33
N TYR A 67 -3.40 -10.15 6.10
CA TYR A 67 -4.20 -11.06 6.91
C TYR A 67 -4.97 -12.07 6.05
N GLY A 68 -5.63 -11.59 4.99
CA GLY A 68 -6.34 -12.45 4.03
C GLY A 68 -5.41 -13.49 3.43
N ILE A 69 -4.24 -13.09 2.91
CA ILE A 69 -3.27 -14.04 2.36
C ILE A 69 -2.84 -15.05 3.42
N ALA A 70 -2.46 -14.61 4.64
CA ALA A 70 -2.02 -15.52 5.68
C ALA A 70 -3.09 -16.56 6.08
N VAL A 71 -4.34 -16.12 6.22
CA VAL A 71 -5.45 -17.01 6.59
C VAL A 71 -5.76 -18.00 5.47
N PHE A 72 -5.95 -17.52 4.25
CA PHE A 72 -6.37 -18.38 3.14
C PHE A 72 -5.26 -19.31 2.62
N THR A 73 -3.98 -18.91 2.74
CA THR A 73 -2.87 -19.72 2.23
C THR A 73 -2.25 -20.67 3.25
N VAL A 74 -2.32 -20.35 4.54
CA VAL A 74 -1.67 -21.18 5.57
C VAL A 74 -2.68 -21.67 6.60
N VAL A 75 -3.38 -20.77 7.29
CA VAL A 75 -4.21 -21.15 8.45
C VAL A 75 -5.34 -22.07 8.04
N LEU A 76 -6.15 -21.67 7.06
CA LEU A 76 -7.31 -22.42 6.59
C LEU A 76 -6.92 -23.80 6.01
N PRO A 77 -5.99 -23.93 5.04
CA PRO A 77 -5.63 -25.23 4.48
C PRO A 77 -4.95 -26.14 5.51
N THR A 78 -4.13 -25.60 6.41
CA THR A 78 -3.46 -26.40 7.44
C THR A 78 -4.46 -26.96 8.45
N LEU A 79 -5.46 -26.15 8.83
CA LEU A 79 -6.52 -26.59 9.75
C LEU A 79 -7.44 -27.63 9.08
N LEU A 80 -7.77 -27.45 7.80
CA LEU A 80 -8.53 -28.42 7.02
C LEU A 80 -7.78 -29.75 6.89
N LEU A 81 -6.48 -29.74 6.55
CA LEU A 81 -5.67 -30.97 6.48
C LEU A 81 -5.61 -31.71 7.81
N GLY A 82 -5.52 -30.98 8.92
CA GLY A 82 -5.59 -31.57 10.27
C GLY A 82 -6.96 -32.17 10.58
N PHE A 83 -8.04 -31.51 10.15
CA PHE A 83 -9.41 -31.99 10.36
C PHE A 83 -9.74 -33.25 9.56
N PHE A 84 -9.28 -33.33 8.30
CA PHE A 84 -9.44 -34.52 7.46
C PHE A 84 -8.50 -35.68 7.85
N GLY A 85 -7.65 -35.50 8.86
CA GLY A 85 -6.78 -36.56 9.39
C GLY A 85 -5.55 -36.86 8.53
N TYR A 86 -5.24 -36.04 7.52
CA TYR A 86 -4.02 -36.19 6.72
C TYR A 86 -2.75 -35.87 7.54
N ILE A 87 -2.86 -35.02 8.55
CA ILE A 87 -1.75 -34.60 9.42
C ILE A 87 -2.21 -34.64 10.89
N ALA A 88 -1.31 -34.99 11.80
CA ALA A 88 -1.58 -34.90 13.24
C ALA A 88 -1.99 -33.47 13.64
N ILE A 89 -3.13 -33.34 14.34
CA ILE A 89 -3.69 -32.03 14.75
C ILE A 89 -2.67 -31.15 15.49
N LYS A 90 -1.83 -31.74 16.36
CA LYS A 90 -0.78 -31.00 17.06
C LYS A 90 0.22 -30.35 16.09
N LEU A 91 0.62 -31.08 15.04
CA LEU A 91 1.56 -30.60 14.03
C LEU A 91 0.90 -29.53 13.13
N ALA A 92 -0.37 -29.73 12.77
CA ALA A 92 -1.16 -28.73 12.06
C ALA A 92 -1.27 -27.41 12.85
N LEU A 93 -1.53 -27.47 14.15
CA LEU A 93 -1.59 -26.28 15.02
C LEU A 93 -0.25 -25.55 15.10
N VAL A 94 0.87 -26.28 15.24
CA VAL A 94 2.20 -25.68 15.28
C VAL A 94 2.53 -24.99 13.95
N ILE A 95 2.25 -25.63 12.81
CA ILE A 95 2.46 -25.03 11.49
C ILE A 95 1.58 -23.79 11.31
N ALA A 96 0.29 -23.88 11.65
CA ALA A 96 -0.64 -22.77 11.53
C ALA A 96 -0.21 -21.59 12.39
N PHE A 97 0.18 -21.82 13.64
CA PHE A 97 0.65 -20.77 14.55
C PHE A 97 1.95 -20.12 14.07
N THR A 98 2.93 -20.95 13.69
CA THR A 98 4.24 -20.49 13.21
C THR A 98 4.10 -19.71 11.91
N GLY A 99 3.27 -20.20 10.99
CA GLY A 99 2.95 -19.55 9.73
C GLY A 99 2.17 -18.25 9.91
N ALA A 100 1.20 -18.21 10.83
CA ALA A 100 0.43 -17.01 11.16
C ALA A 100 1.31 -15.89 11.72
N LEU A 101 2.45 -16.20 12.35
CA LEU A 101 3.37 -15.20 12.88
C LEU A 101 4.43 -14.78 11.85
N LEU A 102 5.06 -15.73 11.18
CA LEU A 102 6.17 -15.47 10.26
C LEU A 102 5.71 -14.91 8.92
N LEU A 103 4.59 -15.40 8.39
CA LEU A 103 4.15 -15.03 7.05
C LEU A 103 3.75 -13.56 6.97
N PRO A 104 2.94 -13.00 7.91
CA PRO A 104 2.59 -11.58 7.86
C PRO A 104 3.79 -10.65 7.99
N LEU A 105 4.80 -11.03 8.77
CA LEU A 105 6.04 -10.25 8.90
C LEU A 105 6.83 -10.21 7.58
N ARG A 106 6.86 -11.33 6.84
CA ARG A 106 7.52 -11.41 5.53
C ARG A 106 6.73 -10.70 4.44
N LEU A 107 5.41 -10.90 4.43
CA LEU A 107 4.49 -10.36 3.44
C LEU A 107 4.17 -8.89 3.66
N TYR A 108 4.46 -8.31 4.82
CA TYR A 108 4.22 -6.89 5.10
C TYR A 108 4.70 -5.98 3.96
N ARG A 109 5.92 -6.20 3.45
CA ARG A 109 6.47 -5.41 2.33
C ARG A 109 5.67 -5.60 1.04
N PHE A 110 5.33 -6.84 0.73
CA PHE A 110 4.60 -7.18 -0.49
C PHE A 110 3.16 -6.65 -0.42
N SER A 111 2.51 -6.77 0.74
CA SER A 111 1.15 -6.31 0.97
C SER A 111 1.00 -4.81 0.77
N TRP A 112 1.94 -4.04 1.30
CA TRP A 112 2.01 -2.59 1.08
C TRP A 112 2.21 -2.22 -0.39
N SER A 113 3.12 -2.92 -1.07
CA SER A 113 3.38 -2.67 -2.49
C SER A 113 2.18 -3.02 -3.36
N CYS A 114 1.53 -4.16 -3.08
CA CYS A 114 0.35 -4.64 -3.77
C CYS A 114 -0.85 -3.71 -3.53
N TRP A 115 -1.08 -3.29 -2.29
CA TRP A 115 -2.14 -2.34 -1.94
C TRP A 115 -2.00 -1.02 -2.71
N LEU A 116 -0.83 -0.39 -2.65
CA LEU A 116 -0.57 0.87 -3.37
C LEU A 116 -0.73 0.70 -4.88
N MET A 117 -0.24 -0.42 -5.42
CA MET A 117 -0.38 -0.74 -6.85
C MET A 117 -1.85 -0.85 -7.25
N VAL A 118 -2.64 -1.66 -6.55
CA VAL A 118 -4.08 -1.85 -6.83
C VAL A 118 -4.82 -0.53 -6.67
N TYR A 119 -4.56 0.20 -5.59
CA TYR A 119 -5.18 1.48 -5.30
C TYR A 119 -4.97 2.50 -6.42
N TYR A 120 -3.72 2.73 -6.86
CA TYR A 120 -3.42 3.71 -7.92
C TYR A 120 -3.73 3.20 -9.34
N ILE A 121 -3.88 1.89 -9.56
CA ILE A 121 -4.41 1.37 -10.82
C ILE A 121 -5.92 1.65 -10.93
N CYS A 122 -6.66 1.51 -9.84
CA CYS A 122 -8.10 1.79 -9.77
C CYS A 122 -8.37 3.31 -9.80
N LEU A 123 -7.63 4.08 -9.01
CA LEU A 123 -7.74 5.54 -8.92
C LEU A 123 -6.43 6.21 -9.40
N PRO A 124 -6.14 6.19 -10.72
CA PRO A 124 -4.93 6.79 -11.25
C PRO A 124 -4.92 8.32 -11.13
N HIS A 125 -6.09 8.98 -11.07
CA HIS A 125 -6.22 10.43 -10.97
C HIS A 125 -5.82 11.00 -9.59
N GLU A 126 -5.90 10.17 -8.54
CA GLU A 126 -5.44 10.53 -7.19
C GLU A 126 -3.91 10.62 -7.07
N LEU A 127 -3.19 10.14 -8.09
CA LEU A 127 -1.75 10.22 -8.16
C LEU A 127 -1.35 11.66 -8.55
N HIS A 128 -0.42 12.28 -7.83
CA HIS A 128 -0.03 13.67 -8.10
C HIS A 128 0.45 13.90 -9.55
N ALA A 129 1.12 12.94 -10.19
CA ALA A 129 1.50 13.04 -11.61
C ALA A 129 0.32 13.09 -12.58
N ASN A 130 -0.86 12.60 -12.18
CA ASN A 130 -2.05 12.43 -13.02
C ASN A 130 -3.23 13.30 -12.56
N ARG A 131 -3.02 14.13 -11.52
CA ARG A 131 -4.01 15.09 -11.03
C ARG A 131 -4.05 16.26 -12.02
N THR A 132 -5.22 16.60 -12.52
CA THR A 132 -5.41 17.77 -13.39
C THR A 132 -5.57 19.02 -12.53
N GLU A 133 -4.96 20.14 -12.95
CA GLU A 133 -4.96 21.42 -12.24
C GLU A 133 -6.40 21.91 -11.92
N ASP A 134 -7.39 21.58 -12.75
CA ASP A 134 -8.83 21.87 -12.55
C ASP A 134 -9.39 21.43 -11.18
N CYS A 135 -8.89 20.32 -10.60
CA CYS A 135 -9.38 19.86 -9.30
C CYS A 135 -8.87 20.71 -8.13
N ASP A 136 -7.67 21.28 -8.26
CA ASP A 136 -7.11 22.13 -7.22
C ASP A 136 -7.92 23.43 -7.15
N ASP A 137 -8.28 24.03 -8.29
CA ASP A 137 -9.13 25.22 -8.36
C ASP A 137 -10.49 25.03 -7.66
N LEU A 138 -11.16 23.89 -7.91
CA LEU A 138 -12.44 23.57 -7.26
C LEU A 138 -12.31 23.44 -5.73
N SER A 139 -11.23 22.80 -5.25
CA SER A 139 -10.99 22.63 -3.81
C SER A 139 -10.71 23.96 -3.11
N PHE A 140 -9.93 24.85 -3.74
CA PHE A 140 -9.67 26.20 -3.23
C PHE A 140 -10.93 27.06 -3.25
N GLU A 141 -11.83 26.85 -4.21
CA GLU A 141 -13.08 27.58 -4.31
C GLU A 141 -14.10 27.12 -3.26
N GLU A 142 -14.14 25.82 -2.95
CA GLU A 142 -14.97 25.26 -1.87
C GLU A 142 -14.44 25.65 -0.47
N GLU A 143 -13.12 25.67 -0.29
CA GLU A 143 -12.47 26.13 0.94
C GLU A 143 -12.65 27.64 1.16
N ARG A 144 -12.66 28.44 0.07
CA ARG A 144 -13.06 29.85 0.12
C ARG A 144 -14.53 29.99 0.52
N ARG A 145 -15.46 29.24 -0.08
CA ARG A 145 -16.89 29.31 0.28
C ARG A 145 -17.16 28.96 1.73
N THR A 146 -16.46 27.97 2.29
CA THR A 146 -16.62 27.56 3.69
C THR A 146 -16.07 28.62 4.64
N ARG A 147 -14.93 29.26 4.34
CA ARG A 147 -14.43 30.41 5.14
C ARG A 147 -15.35 31.62 5.09
N THR A 148 -15.96 31.95 3.94
CA THR A 148 -16.85 33.13 3.83
C THR A 148 -18.19 32.94 4.54
N LYS A 149 -18.58 31.69 4.87
CA LYS A 149 -19.82 31.39 5.59
C LYS A 149 -19.66 31.37 7.12
N GLN A 150 -18.46 31.56 7.63
CA GLN A 150 -18.14 31.57 9.05
C GLN A 150 -17.95 33.00 9.55
#